data_AF-A0A1J3JZX0-F1
#
_entry.id   AF-A0A1J3JZX0-F1
#
_cell.length_a   1.000
_cell.length_b   1.000
_cell.length_c   1.000
_cell.angle_alpha   90.00
_cell.angle_beta   90.00
_cell.angle_gamma   90.00
#
_symmetry.space_group_name_H-M   'P 1'
#
loop_
_entity.id
_entity.type
_entity.pdbx_description
1 polymer ?
#
loop_
_entity_poly.entity_id
_entity_poly.type
_entity_poly.pdbx_seq_one_letter_code
_entity_poly.pdbx_strand_id
1 'polypeptide(L)'
;MRQAEKSAVLVSGWHRMSYIYKDGSYISEELERIIRKLHKVVGNAVTDNRFVIFGTGSTQLLAAAAHALSLSNSSSSSPARLLASVPFYAIYMDQAEFFDSANL
;
A
#
# COMPACT_ATOMS: atom_id res chain seq x y z
N MET A 1 -20.44 -9.80 -17.80
CA MET A 1 -19.00 -9.49 -17.66
C MET A 1 -18.30 -9.77 -19.00
N ARG A 2 -17.57 -8.80 -19.58
CA ARG A 2 -17.01 -8.94 -20.96
C ARG A 2 -15.71 -9.76 -21.05
N GLN A 3 -15.00 -10.03 -19.96
CA GLN A 3 -13.72 -10.76 -19.94
C GLN A 3 -13.70 -11.90 -18.91
N ALA A 4 -14.86 -12.53 -18.66
CA ALA A 4 -15.02 -13.51 -17.57
C ALA A 4 -14.05 -14.71 -17.70
N GLU A 5 -13.94 -15.28 -18.90
CA GLU A 5 -13.05 -16.43 -19.16
C GLU A 5 -11.57 -16.11 -18.88
N LYS A 6 -11.11 -14.91 -19.26
CA LYS A 6 -9.69 -14.52 -19.14
C LYS A 6 -9.27 -14.12 -17.73
N SER A 7 -10.22 -13.86 -16.84
CA SER A 7 -9.95 -13.38 -15.47
C SER A 7 -10.56 -14.29 -14.40
N ALA A 8 -11.22 -15.38 -14.79
CA ALA A 8 -11.64 -16.40 -13.85
C ALA A 8 -10.40 -17.03 -13.19
N VAL A 9 -10.50 -17.28 -11.89
CA VAL A 9 -9.46 -17.95 -11.11
C VAL A 9 -10.08 -19.11 -10.34
N LEU A 10 -9.49 -20.29 -10.45
CA LEU A 10 -9.78 -21.43 -9.60
C LEU A 10 -8.69 -21.52 -8.54
N VAL A 11 -9.09 -21.44 -7.28
CA VAL A 11 -8.17 -21.52 -6.14
C VAL A 11 -8.33 -22.89 -5.48
N SER A 12 -7.24 -23.67 -5.41
CA SER A 12 -7.27 -24.99 -4.76
C SER A 12 -7.37 -24.86 -3.23
N GLY A 13 -7.88 -25.90 -2.56
CA GLY A 13 -8.06 -25.90 -1.10
C GLY A 13 -6.77 -25.75 -0.28
N TRP A 14 -5.61 -26.01 -0.89
CA TRP A 14 -4.29 -25.85 -0.29
C TRP A 14 -3.52 -24.63 -0.81
N HIS A 15 -4.15 -23.80 -1.64
CA HIS A 15 -3.49 -22.63 -2.21
C HIS A 15 -3.10 -21.64 -1.12
N ARG A 16 -1.79 -21.36 -1.01
CA ARG A 16 -1.24 -20.33 -0.12
C ARG A 16 -1.66 -20.45 1.35
N MET A 17 -1.66 -21.66 1.90
CA MET A 17 -1.89 -21.88 3.35
C MET A 17 -0.75 -21.39 4.25
N SER A 18 0.46 -21.21 3.70
CA SER A 18 1.61 -20.66 4.42
C SER A 18 1.48 -19.15 4.62
N TYR A 19 1.97 -18.63 5.75
CA TYR A 19 2.06 -17.18 6.01
C TYR A 19 3.05 -16.46 5.08
N ILE A 20 4.06 -17.17 4.58
CA ILE A 20 5.13 -16.62 3.74
C ILE A 20 5.23 -17.34 2.40
N TYR A 21 5.77 -16.63 1.42
CA TYR A 21 6.20 -17.17 0.14
C TYR A 21 7.49 -17.98 0.30
N LYS A 22 7.85 -18.76 -0.72
CA LYS A 22 9.03 -19.64 -0.70
C LYS A 22 10.35 -18.87 -0.55
N ASP A 23 10.38 -17.63 -1.00
CA ASP A 23 11.49 -16.68 -0.86
C ASP A 23 11.55 -15.99 0.52
N GLY A 24 10.62 -16.33 1.42
CA GLY A 24 10.50 -15.69 2.74
C GLY A 24 9.79 -14.35 2.74
N SER A 25 9.31 -13.87 1.59
CA SER A 25 8.58 -12.62 1.50
C SER A 25 7.10 -12.79 1.85
N TYR A 26 6.41 -11.66 2.05
CA TYR A 26 4.95 -11.60 2.19
C TYR A 26 4.27 -11.10 0.90
N ILE A 27 5.05 -10.87 -0.15
CA ILE A 27 4.64 -10.19 -1.39
C ILE A 27 4.77 -11.16 -2.55
N SER A 28 3.74 -11.25 -3.39
CA SER A 28 3.83 -12.07 -4.59
C SER A 28 4.78 -11.44 -5.61
N GLU A 29 5.92 -12.08 -5.86
CA GLU A 29 6.86 -11.72 -6.92
C GLU A 29 6.16 -11.58 -8.28
N GLU A 30 5.30 -12.52 -8.64
CA GLU A 30 4.55 -12.46 -9.90
C GLU A 30 3.59 -11.27 -9.99
N LEU A 31 2.92 -10.90 -8.89
CA LEU A 31 2.03 -9.75 -8.90
C LEU A 31 2.83 -8.45 -9.00
N GLU A 32 3.95 -8.35 -8.28
CA GLU A 32 4.87 -7.22 -8.40
C GLU A 32 5.36 -7.05 -9.84
N ARG A 33 5.80 -8.14 -10.47
CA ARG A 33 6.24 -8.15 -11.88
C ARG A 33 5.16 -7.64 -12.82
N ILE A 34 3.91 -8.05 -12.62
CA ILE A 34 2.77 -7.60 -13.43
C ILE A 34 2.42 -6.12 -13.16
N ILE A 35 2.47 -5.65 -11.91
CA ILE A 35 2.25 -4.24 -11.57
C ILE A 35 3.30 -3.35 -12.24
N ARG A 36 4.58 -3.74 -12.18
CA ARG A 36 5.67 -3.03 -12.88
C ARG A 36 5.44 -2.99 -14.39
N LYS A 37 5.05 -4.12 -14.98
CA LYS A 37 4.71 -4.19 -16.41
C LYS A 37 3.53 -3.28 -16.75
N LEU A 38 2.49 -3.24 -15.92
CA LEU A 38 1.32 -2.38 -16.11
C LEU A 38 1.75 -0.91 -16.16
N HIS A 39 2.50 -0.43 -15.16
CA HIS A 39 2.99 0.94 -15.13
C HIS A 39 3.92 1.28 -16.31
N LYS A 40 4.75 0.33 -16.74
CA LYS A 40 5.61 0.50 -17.93
C LYS A 40 4.80 0.64 -19.22
N VAL A 41 3.72 -0.14 -19.38
CA VAL A 41 2.86 -0.10 -20.59
C VAL A 41 2.01 1.16 -20.60
N VAL A 42 1.45 1.56 -19.46
CA VAL A 42 0.59 2.76 -19.36
C VAL A 42 1.42 4.04 -19.33
N GLY A 43 2.64 4.00 -18.81
CA GLY A 43 3.54 5.15 -18.69
C GLY A 43 3.14 6.15 -17.60
N ASN A 44 2.32 5.74 -16.62
CA ASN A 44 1.79 6.63 -15.57
C ASN A 44 2.62 6.66 -14.27
N ALA A 45 3.61 5.79 -14.11
CA ALA A 45 4.51 5.79 -12.96
C ALA A 45 5.88 5.19 -13.30
N VAL A 46 6.94 5.73 -12.70
CA VAL A 46 8.29 5.15 -12.76
C VAL A 46 8.45 4.16 -11.61
N THR A 47 8.54 2.87 -11.94
CA THR A 47 8.71 1.81 -10.93
C THR A 47 10.17 1.37 -10.76
N ASP A 48 11.06 1.72 -11.68
CA ASP A 48 12.46 1.30 -11.63
C ASP A 48 13.17 1.85 -10.38
N ASN A 49 13.98 1.01 -9.73
CA ASN A 49 14.66 1.35 -8.47
C ASN A 49 13.70 1.86 -7.37
N ARG A 50 12.50 1.28 -7.28
CA ARG A 50 11.52 1.51 -6.21
C ARG A 50 11.16 0.19 -5.53
N PHE A 51 11.01 0.24 -4.21
CA PHE A 51 10.36 -0.84 -3.45
C PHE A 51 8.86 -0.83 -3.74
N VAL A 52 8.26 -2.01 -3.82
CA VAL A 52 6.80 -2.18 -3.94
C VAL A 52 6.33 -2.87 -2.66
N ILE A 53 5.33 -2.28 -2.01
CA ILE A 53 4.73 -2.81 -0.79
C ILE A 53 3.23 -2.98 -1.05
N PHE A 54 2.66 -4.09 -0.58
CA PHE A 54 1.22 -4.34 -0.66
C PHE A 54 0.56 -4.01 0.67
N GLY A 55 -0.61 -3.40 0.59
CA GLY A 55 -1.49 -3.17 1.73
C GLY A 55 -2.92 -3.57 1.39
N THR A 56 -3.74 -3.73 2.43
CA THR A 56 -5.18 -3.98 2.34
C THR A 56 -5.87 -2.67 1.94
N GLY A 57 -5.73 -2.31 0.66
CA GLY A 57 -6.16 -1.04 0.11
C GLY A 57 -5.16 0.10 0.36
N SER A 58 -5.31 1.18 -0.39
CA SER A 58 -4.48 2.39 -0.23
C SER A 58 -4.68 3.05 1.14
N THR A 59 -5.84 2.87 1.77
CA THR A 59 -6.13 3.33 3.13
C THR A 59 -5.09 2.83 4.14
N GLN A 60 -4.73 1.55 4.12
CA GLN A 60 -3.69 1.04 5.03
C GLN A 60 -2.32 1.64 4.71
N LEU A 61 -1.98 1.77 3.42
CA LEU A 61 -0.69 2.30 2.99
C LEU A 61 -0.51 3.78 3.35
N LEU A 62 -1.58 4.57 3.36
CA LEU A 62 -1.55 5.98 3.78
C LEU A 62 -1.19 6.12 5.27
N ALA A 63 -1.86 5.37 6.15
CA ALA A 63 -1.53 5.36 7.57
C ALA A 63 -0.10 4.85 7.83
N ALA A 64 0.30 3.77 7.14
CA ALA A 64 1.65 3.22 7.26
C ALA A 64 2.72 4.23 6.82
N ALA A 65 2.49 4.96 5.71
CA ALA A 65 3.39 5.99 5.23
C ALA A 65 3.48 7.18 6.20
N ALA A 66 2.33 7.67 6.72
CA ALA A 66 2.29 8.73 7.72
C ALA A 66 3.09 8.35 8.97
N HIS A 67 2.90 7.14 9.48
CA HIS A 67 3.63 6.63 10.64
C HIS A 67 5.14 6.52 10.37
N ALA A 68 5.54 5.88 9.26
CA ALA A 68 6.95 5.69 8.90
C ALA A 68 7.71 7.02 8.69
N LEU A 69 7.07 8.01 8.05
CA LEU A 69 7.64 9.34 7.84
C LEU A 69 7.71 10.16 9.13
N SER A 70 6.75 9.97 10.05
CA SER A 70 6.77 10.64 11.35
C SER A 70 7.92 10.14 12.23
N LEU A 71 8.20 8.82 12.23
CA LEU A 71 9.31 8.23 12.98
C LEU A 71 10.68 8.73 12.51
N SER A 72 10.82 9.05 11.21
CA SER A 72 12.07 9.57 10.66
C SER A 72 12.42 10.97 11.18
N ASN A 73 11.46 11.68 11.77
CA ASN A 73 11.61 13.02 12.37
C ASN A 73 11.60 13.00 13.91
N SER A 74 11.82 11.84 14.52
CA SER A 74 11.80 11.64 15.99
C SER A 74 12.88 12.40 16.77
N SER A 75 13.83 13.05 16.10
CA SER A 75 14.79 14.00 16.70
C SER A 75 14.23 15.42 16.86
N SER A 76 13.03 15.70 16.34
CA SER A 76 12.32 16.98 16.51
C SER A 76 11.30 16.90 17.64
N SER A 77 11.23 17.94 18.47
CA SER A 77 10.36 17.99 19.66
C SER A 77 8.87 18.16 19.35
N SER A 78 8.49 18.26 18.07
CA SER A 78 7.11 18.50 17.63
C SER A 78 6.55 17.32 16.83
N PRO A 79 5.28 16.94 17.03
CA PRO A 79 4.61 15.95 16.18
C PRO A 79 4.66 16.31 14.69
N ALA A 80 4.73 15.30 13.83
CA ALA A 80 4.64 15.51 12.39
C ALA A 80 3.26 16.08 12.02
N ARG A 81 3.24 17.07 11.14
CA ARG A 81 2.00 17.69 10.66
C ARG A 81 1.55 17.04 9.35
N LEU A 82 0.35 16.48 9.34
CA LEU A 82 -0.31 15.95 8.14
C LEU A 82 -1.17 17.05 7.50
N LEU A 83 -1.00 17.28 6.20
CA LEU A 83 -1.69 18.36 5.47
C LEU A 83 -2.15 17.86 4.10
N ALA A 84 -3.27 18.39 3.61
CA ALA A 84 -3.78 18.17 2.25
C ALA A 84 -4.43 19.46 1.71
N SER A 85 -4.29 19.72 0.41
CA SER A 85 -4.88 20.91 -0.25
C SER A 85 -6.39 20.76 -0.44
N VAL A 86 -7.16 21.80 -0.10
CA VAL A 86 -8.62 21.83 -0.27
C VAL A 86 -9.00 22.05 -1.75
N PRO A 87 -10.00 21.33 -2.31
CA PRO A 87 -10.75 20.23 -1.68
C PRO A 87 -9.95 18.92 -1.66
N PHE A 88 -9.99 18.22 -0.52
CA PHE A 88 -9.29 16.95 -0.31
C PHE A 88 -10.25 15.78 -0.07
N TYR A 89 -9.72 14.56 -0.12
CA TYR A 89 -10.48 13.36 0.21
C TYR A 89 -10.68 13.24 1.72
N ALA A 90 -11.92 13.29 2.19
CA ALA A 90 -12.26 13.37 3.63
C ALA A 90 -11.59 12.30 4.50
N ILE A 91 -11.40 11.08 3.98
CA ILE A 91 -10.73 9.99 4.70
C ILE A 91 -9.32 10.36 5.17
N TYR A 92 -8.61 11.26 4.50
CA TYR A 92 -7.29 11.69 4.97
C TYR A 92 -7.35 12.32 6.35
N MET A 93 -8.39 13.11 6.63
CA MET A 93 -8.61 13.74 7.92
C MET A 93 -9.13 12.72 8.94
N ASP A 94 -10.20 11.99 8.58
CA ASP A 94 -10.81 10.98 9.47
C ASP A 94 -9.78 9.93 9.94
N GLN A 95 -8.93 9.46 9.02
CA GLN A 95 -7.89 8.50 9.34
C GLN A 95 -6.79 9.10 10.24
N ALA A 96 -6.36 10.33 9.95
CA ALA A 96 -5.31 10.99 10.74
C ALA A 96 -5.77 11.25 12.17
N GLU A 97 -7.01 11.71 12.35
CA GLU A 97 -7.60 11.95 13.67
C GLU A 97 -7.84 10.63 14.43
N PHE A 98 -8.30 9.58 13.75
CA PHE A 98 -8.53 8.26 14.36
C PHE A 98 -7.24 7.62 14.91
N PHE A 99 -6.12 7.80 14.21
CA PHE A 99 -4.82 7.25 14.62
C PHE A 99 -3.95 8.24 15.41
N ASP A 100 -4.51 9.36 15.88
CA ASP A 100 -3.76 10.33 16.69
C ASP A 100 -3.34 9.74 18.03
N SER A 101 -2.07 9.34 18.13
CA SER A 101 -1.50 8.74 19.32
C SER A 101 -1.24 9.72 20.46
N ALA A 102 -1.41 11.03 20.25
CA ALA A 102 -1.28 12.02 21.32
C ALA A 102 -2.50 12.04 22.26
N ASN A 103 -3.61 11.39 21.86
CA ASN A 103 -4.87 11.32 22.59
C ASN A 103 -5.17 9.93 23.19
N LEU A 104 -4.16 9.04 23.26
CA LEU A 104 -4.19 7.74 23.96
C LEU A 104 -3.42 7.82 25.29
#